data_AF-A0A5D2B0D8-F1
#
_entry.id   AF-A0A5D2B0D8-F1
#
_cell.length_a   1.000
_cell.length_b   1.000
_cell.length_c   1.000
_cell.angle_alpha   90.00
_cell.angle_beta   90.00
_cell.angle_gamma   90.00
#
_symmetry.space_group_name_H-M   'P 1'
#
loop_
_entity.id
_entity.type
_entity.pdbx_description
1 polymer ?
#
loop_
_entity_poly.entity_id
_entity_poly.type
_entity_poly.pdbx_seq_one_letter_code
_entity_poly.pdbx_strand_id
1 'polypeptide(L)'
;MATPSHAQAVKSLNKSEGRRRFVFKTFSQRIDDIDINVFRSLEKIKSEPSQGSTFLCDCLIEWRELNTAEDFISFYVETMPLVQTLPSVLLHKDLIFDKLISRLQMKARLSLEPILRLLAAFSRDLLKDFLSFLPRIVDSLVSLLKSGADREPDILEQ
;
A
#
# COMPACT_ATOMS: atom_id res chain seq x y z
N MET A 1 3.11 -15.70 -47.73
CA MET A 1 2.98 -14.60 -46.76
C MET A 1 2.10 -15.09 -45.61
N ALA A 2 2.60 -15.07 -44.39
CA ALA A 2 1.82 -15.53 -43.23
C ALA A 2 0.71 -14.51 -42.91
N THR A 3 -0.54 -14.97 -42.86
CA THR A 3 -1.71 -14.16 -42.48
C THR A 3 -1.81 -14.02 -40.95
N PRO A 4 -2.42 -12.94 -40.43
CA PRO A 4 -2.60 -12.71 -39.00
C PRO A 4 -3.40 -13.80 -38.26
N SER A 5 -4.13 -14.65 -39.00
CA SER A 5 -4.79 -15.84 -38.45
C SER A 5 -3.83 -16.92 -37.92
N HIS A 6 -2.56 -16.93 -38.33
CA HIS A 6 -1.56 -17.89 -37.84
C HIS A 6 -0.86 -17.45 -36.53
N ALA A 7 -1.13 -16.23 -36.03
CA ALA A 7 -0.58 -15.74 -34.77
C ALA A 7 -1.32 -16.24 -33.52
N GLN A 8 -2.40 -17.03 -33.68
CA GLN A 8 -3.31 -17.42 -32.60
C GLN A 8 -2.90 -18.64 -31.76
N ALA A 9 -1.68 -19.15 -31.91
CA ALA A 9 -1.13 -20.14 -30.97
C ALA A 9 -0.35 -19.44 -29.83
N VAL A 10 -0.88 -18.33 -29.30
CA VAL A 10 -0.39 -17.80 -28.03
C VAL A 10 -0.89 -18.77 -26.95
N LYS A 11 0.03 -19.35 -26.17
CA LYS A 11 -0.30 -20.18 -25.00
C LYS A 11 -1.29 -19.42 -24.10
N SER A 12 -2.58 -19.71 -24.23
CA SER A 12 -3.63 -19.07 -23.44
C SER A 12 -3.59 -19.62 -22.01
N LEU A 13 -3.81 -18.76 -21.02
CA LEU A 13 -3.89 -19.16 -19.62
C LEU A 13 -5.01 -20.21 -19.45
N ASN A 14 -4.70 -21.33 -18.80
CA ASN A 14 -5.72 -22.31 -18.48
C ASN A 14 -6.62 -21.73 -17.36
N LYS A 15 -7.84 -21.32 -17.71
CA LYS A 15 -8.86 -20.80 -16.79
C LYS A 15 -9.87 -21.88 -16.35
N SER A 16 -9.64 -23.15 -16.65
CA SER A 16 -10.58 -24.22 -16.28
C SER A 16 -10.47 -24.61 -14.80
N GLU A 17 -11.61 -25.01 -14.22
CA GLU A 17 -11.77 -25.58 -12.86
C GLU A 17 -11.13 -26.99 -12.74
N GLY A 18 -9.95 -27.18 -13.34
CA GLY A 18 -9.23 -28.44 -13.33
C GLY A 18 -8.36 -28.63 -12.08
N ARG A 19 -7.70 -29.80 -11.98
CA ARG A 19 -6.79 -30.13 -10.86
C ARG A 19 -5.61 -29.16 -10.67
N ARG A 20 -5.31 -28.29 -11.64
CA ARG A 20 -4.19 -27.34 -11.58
C ARG A 20 -4.65 -25.98 -11.03
N ARG A 21 -4.68 -25.87 -9.69
CA ARG A 21 -5.08 -24.63 -8.98
C ARG A 21 -4.14 -23.45 -9.20
N PHE A 22 -2.83 -23.71 -9.35
CA PHE A 22 -1.83 -22.66 -9.52
C PHE A 22 -1.29 -22.65 -10.95
N VAL A 23 -1.42 -21.52 -11.63
CA VAL A 23 -0.95 -21.31 -13.01
C VAL A 23 -0.13 -20.03 -13.05
N PHE A 24 1.01 -20.08 -13.72
CA PHE A 24 1.84 -18.89 -13.95
C PHE A 24 1.06 -17.85 -14.76
N LYS A 25 1.01 -16.62 -14.25
CA LYS A 25 0.50 -15.44 -14.96
C LYS A 25 1.68 -14.54 -15.31
N THR A 26 1.71 -14.05 -16.55
CA THR A 26 2.66 -13.01 -16.97
C THR A 26 2.37 -11.69 -16.25
N PHE A 27 3.34 -10.78 -16.22
CA PHE A 27 3.16 -9.44 -15.65
C PHE A 27 1.92 -8.74 -16.21
N SER A 28 1.77 -8.67 -17.54
CA SER A 28 0.61 -8.04 -18.19
C SER A 28 -0.70 -8.66 -17.73
N GLN A 29 -0.77 -10.00 -17.64
CA GLN A 29 -1.98 -10.68 -17.17
C GLN A 29 -2.29 -10.38 -15.70
N ARG A 30 -1.28 -10.23 -14.84
CA ARG A 30 -1.50 -9.84 -13.45
C ARG A 30 -2.03 -8.42 -13.37
N ILE A 31 -1.49 -7.48 -14.15
CA ILE A 31 -1.96 -6.09 -14.22
C ILE A 31 -3.40 -6.01 -14.75
N ASP A 32 -3.72 -6.76 -15.80
CA ASP A 32 -5.07 -6.81 -16.36
C ASP A 32 -6.11 -7.37 -15.36
N ASP A 33 -5.67 -8.20 -14.41
CA ASP A 33 -6.51 -8.79 -13.38
C ASP A 33 -6.70 -7.88 -12.14
N ILE A 34 -5.92 -6.79 -11.99
CA ILE A 34 -6.07 -5.84 -10.88
C ILE A 34 -7.36 -5.03 -11.10
N ASP A 35 -8.36 -5.25 -10.24
CA ASP A 35 -9.59 -4.45 -10.19
C ASP A 35 -9.53 -3.43 -9.06
N ILE A 36 -9.24 -2.16 -9.39
CA ILE A 36 -9.20 -1.06 -8.43
C ILE A 36 -10.62 -0.61 -8.14
N ASN A 37 -11.28 -1.29 -7.19
CA ASN A 37 -12.64 -0.95 -6.78
C ASN A 37 -12.75 -0.45 -5.34
N VAL A 38 -12.45 0.84 -5.15
CA VAL A 38 -12.49 1.49 -3.83
C VAL A 38 -13.88 1.44 -3.17
N PHE A 39 -14.96 1.39 -3.96
CA PHE A 39 -16.35 1.38 -3.46
C PHE A 39 -16.93 -0.02 -3.25
N ARG A 40 -16.32 -1.07 -3.81
CA ARG A 40 -16.69 -2.48 -3.62
C ARG A 40 -15.68 -3.25 -2.77
N SER A 41 -14.89 -2.55 -1.97
CA SER A 41 -14.05 -3.23 -0.98
C SER A 41 -14.95 -4.00 0.00
N LEU A 42 -14.64 -5.28 0.21
CA LEU A 42 -15.32 -6.11 1.21
C LEU A 42 -14.98 -5.67 2.64
N GLU A 43 -13.90 -4.91 2.83
CA GLU A 43 -13.50 -4.36 4.11
C GLU A 43 -14.43 -3.21 4.52
N LYS A 44 -15.10 -3.37 5.67
CA LYS A 44 -15.89 -2.29 6.25
C LYS A 44 -14.96 -1.15 6.64
N ILE A 45 -15.08 -0.02 5.95
CA ILE A 45 -14.43 1.23 6.35
C ILE A 45 -15.01 1.65 7.71
N LYS A 46 -14.21 1.52 8.77
CA LYS A 46 -14.59 1.98 10.11
C LYS A 46 -14.83 3.49 10.06
N SER A 47 -15.98 3.99 10.51
CA SER A 47 -16.27 5.43 10.54
C SER A 47 -15.49 6.17 11.63
N GLU A 48 -15.18 5.48 12.73
CA GLU A 48 -14.50 6.00 13.91
C GLU A 48 -13.36 5.06 14.32
N PRO A 49 -12.30 5.57 14.97
CA PRO A 49 -11.25 4.73 15.53
C PRO A 49 -11.76 3.99 16.77
N SER A 50 -10.95 3.06 17.28
CA SER A 50 -11.23 2.39 18.56
C SER A 50 -11.33 3.42 19.69
N GLN A 51 -12.12 3.11 20.72
CA GLN A 51 -12.42 4.03 21.82
C GLN A 51 -11.12 4.56 22.47
N GLY A 52 -10.91 5.87 22.43
CA GLY A 52 -9.72 6.53 22.98
C GLY A 52 -8.45 6.41 22.13
N SER A 53 -8.53 5.88 20.91
CA SER A 53 -7.42 5.70 19.97
C SER A 53 -7.52 6.63 18.75
N THR A 54 -6.59 6.50 17.82
CA THR A 54 -6.55 7.20 16.53
C THR A 54 -6.57 6.19 15.38
N PHE A 55 -6.94 6.62 14.17
CA PHE A 55 -6.91 5.72 13.01
C PHE A 55 -5.48 5.22 12.75
N LEU A 56 -4.50 6.11 12.88
CA LEU A 56 -3.09 5.77 12.71
C LEU A 56 -2.62 4.76 13.75
N CYS A 57 -2.95 4.93 15.02
CA CYS A 57 -2.55 4.00 16.09
C CYS A 57 -3.17 2.61 15.89
N ASP A 58 -4.47 2.55 15.59
CA ASP A 58 -5.16 1.29 15.31
C ASP A 58 -4.53 0.54 14.13
N CYS A 59 -4.25 1.27 13.04
CA CYS A 59 -3.60 0.72 11.86
C CYS A 59 -2.17 0.24 12.16
N LEU A 60 -1.43 0.98 13.00
CA LEU A 60 -0.07 0.62 13.40
C LEU A 60 -0.02 -0.66 14.23
N ILE A 61 -0.99 -0.87 15.12
CA ILE A 61 -1.12 -2.10 15.92
C ILE A 61 -1.52 -3.27 15.04
N GLU A 62 -2.47 -3.10 14.13
CA GLU A 62 -2.87 -4.14 13.17
C GLU A 62 -1.68 -4.61 12.32
N TRP A 63 -0.95 -3.67 11.72
CA TRP A 63 0.21 -4.02 10.90
C TRP A 63 1.38 -4.55 11.71
N ARG A 64 1.45 -4.28 13.01
CA ARG A 64 2.42 -4.91 13.91
C ARG A 64 2.24 -6.42 14.01
N GLU A 65 1.01 -6.90 13.86
CA GLU A 65 0.70 -8.33 13.85
C GLU A 65 0.92 -8.96 12.46
N LEU A 66 0.71 -8.19 11.39
CA LEU A 66 0.75 -8.68 10.00
C LEU A 66 2.13 -8.59 9.33
N ASN A 67 2.99 -7.65 9.74
CA ASN A 67 4.25 -7.37 9.05
C ASN A 67 5.47 -7.43 9.99
N THR A 68 6.48 -8.19 9.57
CA THR A 68 7.74 -8.43 10.31
C THR A 68 8.98 -7.89 9.58
N ALA A 69 8.80 -7.07 8.54
CA ALA A 69 9.91 -6.52 7.78
C ALA A 69 10.66 -5.43 8.58
N GLU A 70 11.98 -5.42 8.48
CA GLU A 70 12.88 -4.59 9.30
C GLU A 70 12.52 -3.09 9.27
N ASP A 71 12.30 -2.53 8.09
CA ASP A 71 11.96 -1.11 7.92
C ASP A 71 10.67 -0.73 8.65
N PHE A 72 9.66 -1.60 8.58
CA PHE A 72 8.40 -1.40 9.31
C PHE A 72 8.59 -1.55 10.82
N ILE A 73 9.38 -2.52 11.28
CA ILE A 73 9.66 -2.68 12.72
C ILE A 73 10.40 -1.45 13.27
N SER A 74 11.40 -0.94 12.56
CA SER A 74 12.11 0.30 12.93
C SER A 74 11.15 1.48 12.97
N PHE A 75 10.30 1.64 11.95
CA PHE A 75 9.27 2.68 11.92
C PHE A 75 8.31 2.57 13.12
N TYR A 76 7.83 1.37 13.43
CA TYR A 76 6.92 1.10 14.53
C TYR A 76 7.52 1.54 15.88
N VAL A 77 8.73 1.08 16.19
CA VAL A 77 9.39 1.39 17.48
C VAL A 77 9.57 2.89 17.66
N GLU A 78 9.94 3.58 16.59
CA GLU A 78 10.16 5.03 16.61
C GLU A 78 8.87 5.86 16.72
N THR A 79 7.77 5.36 16.13
CA THR A 79 6.54 6.15 15.94
C THR A 79 5.48 5.83 16.98
N MET A 80 5.47 4.63 17.56
CA MET A 80 4.50 4.20 18.57
C MET A 80 4.36 5.19 19.75
N PRO A 81 5.43 5.79 20.30
CA PRO A 81 5.30 6.78 21.37
C PRO A 81 4.56 8.06 20.95
N LEU A 82 4.56 8.40 19.66
CA LEU A 82 4.03 9.65 19.12
C LEU A 82 2.54 9.57 18.75
N VAL A 83 2.00 8.36 18.58
CA VAL A 83 0.66 8.15 18.01
C VAL A 83 -0.40 7.71 19.02
N GLN A 84 -0.05 7.67 20.30
CA GLN A 84 -0.92 7.16 21.37
C GLN A 84 -2.23 7.94 21.51
N THR A 85 -2.24 9.24 21.19
CA THR A 85 -3.42 10.10 21.28
C THR A 85 -3.49 11.07 20.11
N LEU A 86 -4.69 11.51 19.75
CA LEU A 86 -4.89 12.46 18.65
C LEU A 86 -4.12 13.78 18.84
N PRO A 87 -4.09 14.42 20.03
CA PRO A 87 -3.28 15.62 20.23
C PRO A 87 -1.79 15.39 19.97
N SER A 88 -1.26 14.22 20.33
CA SER A 88 0.14 13.86 20.05
C SER A 88 0.40 13.69 18.55
N VAL A 89 -0.51 13.04 17.83
CA VAL A 89 -0.43 12.91 16.36
C VAL A 89 -0.41 14.29 15.70
N LEU A 90 -1.29 15.20 16.12
CA LEU A 90 -1.37 16.56 15.58
C LEU A 90 -0.13 17.39 15.90
N LEU A 91 0.45 17.23 17.10
CA LEU A 91 1.68 17.91 17.51
C LEU A 91 2.90 17.45 16.71
N HIS A 92 2.99 16.14 16.43
CA HIS A 92 4.14 15.52 15.78
C HIS A 92 3.91 15.20 14.30
N LYS A 93 2.90 15.78 13.67
CA LYS A 93 2.48 15.45 12.30
C LYS A 93 3.61 15.51 11.27
N ASP A 94 4.44 16.55 11.32
CA ASP A 94 5.55 16.70 10.37
C ASP A 94 6.61 15.61 10.54
N LEU A 95 6.94 15.26 11.80
CA LEU A 95 7.90 14.21 12.11
C LEU A 95 7.39 12.82 11.69
N ILE A 96 6.12 12.52 11.97
CA ILE A 96 5.47 11.26 11.57
C ILE A 96 5.48 11.17 10.03
N PHE A 97 5.12 12.26 9.36
CA PHE A 97 5.11 12.34 7.91
C PHE A 97 6.49 12.09 7.29
N ASP A 98 7.53 12.76 7.80
CA ASP A 98 8.89 12.59 7.32
C ASP A 98 9.38 11.14 7.43
N LYS A 99 9.06 10.49 8.56
CA LYS A 99 9.36 9.06 8.77
C LYS A 99 8.63 8.17 7.77
N LEU A 100 7.33 8.39 7.53
CA LEU A 100 6.55 7.64 6.54
C LEU A 100 7.16 7.76 5.14
N ILE A 101 7.42 8.99 4.70
CA ILE A 101 7.99 9.25 3.36
C ILE A 101 9.38 8.64 3.21
N SER A 102 10.22 8.67 4.26
CA SER A 102 11.57 8.08 4.20
C SER A 102 11.57 6.56 3.90
N ARG A 103 10.45 5.87 4.18
CA ARG A 103 10.26 4.44 3.95
C ARG A 103 9.59 4.12 2.61
N LEU A 104 9.12 5.12 1.85
CA LEU A 104 8.61 4.94 0.48
C LEU A 104 9.74 4.78 -0.53
N GLN A 105 10.46 3.66 -0.45
CA GLN A 105 11.56 3.32 -1.35
C GLN A 105 11.63 1.81 -1.60
N MET A 106 12.20 1.41 -2.73
CA MET A 106 12.31 -0.02 -3.11
C MET A 106 13.15 -0.87 -2.15
N LYS A 107 14.07 -0.27 -1.39
CA LYS A 107 14.80 -0.99 -0.34
C LYS A 107 13.88 -1.54 0.75
N ALA A 108 12.79 -0.81 1.02
CA ALA A 108 11.78 -1.15 2.01
C ALA A 108 10.54 -1.81 1.36
N ARG A 109 10.70 -2.49 0.22
CA ARG A 109 9.56 -3.06 -0.56
C ARG A 109 8.62 -3.96 0.26
N LEU A 110 9.15 -4.71 1.22
CA LEU A 110 8.36 -5.59 2.11
C LEU A 110 7.57 -4.83 3.18
N SER A 111 7.80 -3.53 3.31
CA SER A 111 7.12 -2.62 4.23
C SER A 111 6.27 -1.58 3.49
N LEU A 112 6.18 -1.60 2.16
CA LEU A 112 5.44 -0.57 1.42
C LEU A 112 3.93 -0.63 1.72
N GLU A 113 3.33 -1.81 1.70
CA GLU A 113 1.91 -2.00 2.02
C GLU A 113 1.53 -1.40 3.39
N PRO A 114 2.16 -1.76 4.53
CA PRO A 114 1.83 -1.13 5.80
C PRO A 114 2.07 0.38 5.78
N ILE A 115 3.14 0.87 5.15
CA ILE A 115 3.44 2.31 5.09
C ILE A 115 2.37 3.08 4.30
N LEU A 116 1.88 2.53 3.19
CA LEU A 116 0.81 3.12 2.39
C LEU A 116 -0.53 3.11 3.15
N ARG A 117 -0.84 2.01 3.84
CA ARG A 117 -2.04 1.92 4.70
C ARG A 117 -1.98 2.89 5.87
N LEU A 118 -0.82 3.06 6.50
CA LEU A 118 -0.58 4.05 7.54
C LEU A 118 -0.73 5.48 7.02
N LEU A 119 -0.26 5.76 5.81
CA LEU A 119 -0.44 7.08 5.18
C LEU A 119 -1.94 7.38 4.96
N ALA A 120 -2.71 6.39 4.53
CA ALA A 120 -4.16 6.51 4.43
C ALA A 120 -4.80 6.74 5.80
N ALA A 121 -4.43 5.99 6.84
CA ALA A 121 -4.93 6.18 8.19
C ALA A 121 -4.58 7.57 8.77
N PHE A 122 -3.34 8.03 8.55
CA PHE A 122 -2.87 9.36 8.94
C PHE A 122 -3.69 10.47 8.26
N SER A 123 -4.06 10.30 6.99
CA SER A 123 -4.94 11.26 6.30
C SER A 123 -6.30 11.42 6.97
N ARG A 124 -6.82 10.35 7.58
CA ARG A 124 -8.11 10.35 8.28
C ARG A 124 -8.06 11.05 9.62
N ASP A 125 -6.93 10.97 10.32
CA ASP A 125 -6.73 11.70 11.57
C ASP A 125 -6.53 13.21 11.34
N LEU A 126 -5.82 13.61 10.27
CA LEU A 126 -5.50 15.02 9.99
C LEU A 126 -6.57 15.78 9.21
N LEU A 127 -7.37 15.08 8.41
CA LEU A 127 -8.41 15.68 7.57
C LEU A 127 -7.84 16.79 6.68
N LYS A 128 -8.23 18.05 6.91
CA LYS A 128 -7.82 19.20 6.08
C LYS A 128 -6.33 19.51 6.19
N ASP A 129 -5.72 19.24 7.35
CA ASP A 129 -4.29 19.48 7.57
C ASP A 129 -3.42 18.55 6.73
N PHE A 130 -3.97 17.43 6.24
CA PHE A 130 -3.25 16.49 5.39
C PHE A 130 -2.93 17.07 4.01
N LEU A 131 -3.70 18.07 3.55
CA LEU A 131 -3.59 18.62 2.20
C LEU A 131 -2.21 19.25 1.92
N SER A 132 -1.54 19.79 2.95
CA SER A 132 -0.19 20.36 2.80
C SER A 132 0.88 19.32 2.45
N PHE A 133 0.64 18.05 2.76
CA PHE A 133 1.57 16.95 2.51
C PHE A 133 1.41 16.31 1.14
N LEU A 134 0.25 16.49 0.48
CA LEU A 134 -0.09 15.85 -0.79
C LEU A 134 0.98 16.02 -1.89
N PRO A 135 1.54 17.23 -2.14
CA PRO A 135 2.55 17.39 -3.19
C PRO A 135 3.75 16.47 -2.97
N ARG A 136 4.24 16.41 -1.73
CA ARG A 136 5.42 15.62 -1.36
C ARG A 136 5.14 14.12 -1.37
N ILE A 137 3.92 13.71 -1.06
CA ILE A 137 3.46 12.31 -1.21
C ILE A 137 3.50 11.90 -2.67
N VAL A 138 2.87 12.69 -3.55
CA VAL A 138 2.80 12.40 -4.99
C VAL A 138 4.20 12.30 -5.60
N ASP A 139 5.09 13.25 -5.27
CA ASP A 139 6.48 13.21 -5.73
C ASP A 139 7.20 11.93 -5.28
N SER A 140 6.97 11.51 -4.04
CA SER A 140 7.56 10.28 -3.48
C SER A 140 7.02 9.02 -4.15
N LEU A 141 5.71 8.95 -4.42
CA LEU A 141 5.09 7.85 -5.16
C LEU A 141 5.61 7.76 -6.60
N VAL A 142 5.71 8.90 -7.29
CA VAL A 142 6.28 8.95 -8.65
C VAL A 142 7.74 8.51 -8.65
N SER A 143 8.52 8.92 -7.64
CA SER A 143 9.91 8.47 -7.46
C SER A 143 9.99 6.96 -7.21
N LEU A 144 9.11 6.42 -6.37
CA LEU A 144 9.02 4.98 -6.08
C LEU A 144 8.74 4.18 -7.36
N LEU A 145 7.75 4.60 -8.15
CA LEU A 145 7.42 3.99 -9.45
C LEU A 145 8.63 4.00 -10.40
N LYS A 146 9.30 5.15 -10.55
CA LYS A 146 10.50 5.27 -11.40
C LYS A 146 11.68 4.41 -10.91
N SER A 147 11.72 4.08 -9.62
CA SER A 147 12.80 3.29 -9.02
C SER A 147 12.63 1.77 -9.17
N GLY A 148 11.56 1.31 -9.81
CA GLY A 148 11.35 -0.11 -10.15
C GLY A 148 10.06 -0.72 -9.61
N ALA A 149 9.28 0.02 -8.81
CA ALA A 149 7.98 -0.46 -8.34
C ALA A 149 7.01 -0.72 -9.52
N ASP A 150 7.19 -0.02 -10.65
CA ASP A 150 6.43 -0.23 -11.90
C ASP A 150 6.56 -1.64 -12.50
N ARG A 151 7.53 -2.43 -12.05
CA ARG A 151 7.79 -3.80 -12.53
C ARG A 151 7.29 -4.88 -11.59
N GLU A 152 6.84 -4.50 -10.39
CA GLU A 152 6.32 -5.41 -9.37
C GLU A 152 4.80 -5.24 -9.28
N PRO A 153 3.99 -6.17 -9.81
CA PRO A 153 2.54 -5.99 -9.89
C PRO A 153 1.90 -5.95 -8.49
N ASP A 154 2.49 -6.65 -7.52
CA ASP A 154 2.06 -6.62 -6.12
C ASP A 154 2.25 -5.24 -5.49
N ILE A 155 3.33 -4.52 -5.84
CA ILE A 155 3.59 -3.17 -5.33
C ILE A 155 2.70 -2.14 -6.04
N LEU A 156 2.39 -2.36 -7.31
CA LEU A 156 1.48 -1.50 -8.08
C LEU A 156 0.02 -1.55 -7.60
N GLU A 157 -0.41 -2.70 -7.06
CA GLU A 157 -1.76 -2.89 -6.52
C GLU A 157 -1.97 -2.20 -5.16
N GLN A 158 -0.89 -2.07 -4.37
CA GLN A 158 -0.89 -1.49 -3.02
C GLN A 158 -1.20 0.02 -3.00
#